data_AF-A0A935VCU5-F1
#
_entry.id   AF-A0A935VCU5-F1
#
_cell.length_a   1.000
_cell.length_b   1.000
_cell.length_c   1.000
_cell.angle_alpha   90.00
_cell.angle_beta   90.00
_cell.angle_gamma   90.00
#
_symmetry.space_group_name_H-M   'P 1'
#
loop_
_entity.id
_entity.type
_entity.pdbx_description
1 polymer ?
#
loop_
_entity_poly.entity_id
_entity_poly.type
_entity_poly.pdbx_seq_one_letter_code
_entity_poly.pdbx_strand_id
1 'polypeptide(L)'
;MATAGRNLLLLLLLAFIPIILKKFIRFDGNWTLYTTAVLLFSIGLTVQYRLFSDPEYTSRKDKAEARQSKLRTLQLHYIQENYSAEKKQMMGLPATPPSPVDLSEETPRPADDDLKSVLLSGNTINPLIGIFGMIAAFILLRRDKMIAFLQNNGFLIVLLTLVPLIIAAITSRAGKVGNMTPWEPAKVPFLIGFAAILSVLYRNLARTYWGIPRAKDVVPLVVMAVLPFVPFFVLKDFGQMMVFSAVYATLYLVAVRRFSQRFVLVGSVLLAVAILVVGALPPKTQEKIPLLPTLAAPVKLILPNRIQQRFHLWLDGFDPPTPETSWWKQDYDEYYKRLVERTPIFLK
;
A
#
# COMPACT_ATOMS: atom_id res chain seq x y z
N MET A 1 27.77 9.43 1.00
CA MET A 1 27.69 10.86 0.60
C MET A 1 26.73 11.12 -0.56
N ALA A 2 26.79 10.37 -1.66
CA ALA A 2 25.91 10.55 -2.83
C ALA A 2 24.40 10.63 -2.50
N THR A 3 23.91 9.73 -1.65
CA THR A 3 22.49 9.63 -1.24
C THR A 3 22.01 10.87 -0.48
N ALA A 4 22.87 11.46 0.36
CA ALA A 4 22.58 12.69 1.10
C ALA A 4 22.56 13.91 0.17
N GLY A 5 23.54 14.02 -0.75
CA GLY A 5 23.56 15.06 -1.78
C GLY A 5 22.31 15.03 -2.66
N ARG A 6 21.88 13.84 -3.09
CA ARG A 6 20.61 13.66 -3.83
C ARG A 6 19.39 14.13 -3.03
N ASN A 7 19.31 13.82 -1.74
CA ASN A 7 18.20 14.30 -0.89
C ASN A 7 18.17 15.82 -0.83
N LEU A 8 19.32 16.44 -0.60
CA LEU A 8 19.46 17.90 -0.57
C LEU A 8 19.04 18.53 -1.90
N LEU A 9 19.43 17.94 -3.03
CA LEU A 9 19.06 18.43 -4.36
C LEU A 9 17.56 18.35 -4.61
N LEU A 10 16.90 17.26 -4.21
CA LEU A 10 15.43 17.12 -4.30
C LEU A 10 14.70 18.17 -3.44
N LEU A 11 15.18 18.40 -2.22
CA LEU A 11 14.59 19.41 -1.33
C LEU A 11 14.83 20.82 -1.83
N LEU A 12 16.01 21.09 -2.38
CA LEU A 12 16.33 22.38 -3.00
C LEU A 12 15.42 22.63 -4.20
N LEU A 13 15.23 21.65 -5.07
CA LEU A 13 14.30 21.75 -6.19
C LEU A 13 12.88 22.11 -5.70
N LEU A 14 12.37 21.43 -4.68
CA LEU A 14 11.09 21.75 -4.06
C LEU A 14 11.08 23.18 -3.49
N ALA A 15 12.12 23.61 -2.79
CA ALA A 15 12.19 24.98 -2.25
C ALA A 15 12.12 26.07 -3.34
N PHE A 16 12.64 25.81 -4.54
CA PHE A 16 12.59 26.76 -5.66
C PHE A 16 11.26 26.79 -6.40
N ILE A 17 10.47 25.71 -6.39
CA ILE A 17 9.19 25.64 -7.13
C ILE A 17 8.23 26.77 -6.74
N PRO A 18 7.97 27.08 -5.47
CA PRO A 18 7.09 28.19 -5.08
C PRO A 18 7.51 29.53 -5.67
N ILE A 19 8.82 29.80 -5.73
CA ILE A 19 9.38 31.03 -6.29
C ILE A 19 9.05 31.12 -7.78
N ILE A 20 9.26 30.02 -8.51
CA ILE A 20 8.95 29.93 -9.95
C ILE A 20 7.45 30.08 -10.20
N LEU A 21 6.61 29.36 -9.45
CA LEU A 21 5.16 29.40 -9.58
C LEU A 21 4.60 30.79 -9.28
N LYS A 22 5.12 31.47 -8.25
CA LYS A 22 4.70 32.84 -7.91
C LYS A 22 5.15 33.85 -8.96
N LYS A 23 6.42 33.80 -9.39
CA LYS A 23 7.01 34.78 -10.31
C LYS A 23 6.49 34.64 -11.74
N PHE A 24 6.42 33.42 -12.27
CA PHE A 24 6.09 33.19 -13.67
C PHE A 24 4.63 32.82 -13.89
N ILE A 25 4.03 32.07 -12.98
CA ILE A 25 2.66 31.56 -13.14
C ILE A 25 1.63 32.42 -12.40
N ARG A 26 2.11 33.37 -11.56
CA ARG A 26 1.28 34.27 -10.73
C ARG A 26 0.28 33.48 -9.87
N PHE A 27 0.77 32.45 -9.20
CA PHE A 27 -0.05 31.67 -8.29
C PHE A 27 -0.28 32.43 -6.98
N ASP A 28 -1.55 32.73 -6.69
CA ASP A 28 -2.01 33.42 -5.48
C ASP A 28 -2.81 32.51 -4.53
N GLY A 29 -2.75 31.19 -4.74
CA GLY A 29 -3.49 30.21 -3.93
C GLY A 29 -2.84 29.89 -2.59
N ASN A 30 -3.49 28.99 -1.84
CA ASN A 30 -3.01 28.56 -0.54
C ASN A 30 -1.78 27.63 -0.65
N TRP A 31 -0.67 28.03 -0.03
CA TRP A 31 0.57 27.25 0.02
C TRP A 31 0.57 26.13 1.07
N THR A 32 -0.40 26.06 1.98
CA THR A 32 -0.45 25.06 3.05
C THR A 32 -0.34 23.63 2.52
N LEU A 33 -1.11 23.28 1.49
CA LEU A 33 -1.06 21.92 0.93
C LEU A 33 0.32 21.58 0.36
N TYR A 34 0.94 22.56 -0.30
CA TYR A 34 2.29 22.40 -0.84
C TYR A 34 3.33 22.23 0.27
N THR A 35 3.33 23.12 1.26
CA THR A 35 4.30 23.09 2.36
C THR A 35 4.15 21.85 3.23
N THR A 36 2.91 21.41 3.52
CA THR A 36 2.64 20.16 4.22
C THR A 36 3.16 18.95 3.43
N ALA A 37 2.94 18.91 2.11
CA ALA A 37 3.46 17.83 1.27
C ALA A 37 5.00 17.80 1.25
N VAL A 38 5.65 18.96 1.12
CA VAL A 38 7.12 19.08 1.17
C VAL A 38 7.66 18.66 2.54
N LEU A 39 6.97 19.02 3.63
CA LEU A 39 7.37 18.64 4.98
C LEU A 39 7.27 17.14 5.20
N LEU A 40 6.15 16.51 4.81
CA LEU A 40 5.99 15.06 4.87
C LEU A 40 7.02 14.33 3.99
N PHE A 41 7.29 14.87 2.81
CA PHE A 41 8.32 14.35 1.91
C PHE A 41 9.71 14.45 2.54
N SER A 42 10.02 15.58 3.20
CA SER A 42 11.29 15.81 3.89
C SER A 42 11.49 14.83 5.03
N ILE A 43 10.48 14.66 5.89
CA ILE A 43 10.48 13.65 6.96
C ILE A 43 10.68 12.26 6.35
N GLY A 44 9.94 11.94 5.29
CA GLY A 44 10.06 10.69 4.55
C GLY A 44 11.48 10.43 4.06
N LEU A 45 12.13 11.42 3.43
CA LEU A 45 13.52 11.29 2.97
C LEU A 45 14.52 11.08 4.11
N THR A 46 14.33 11.75 5.26
CA THR A 46 15.19 11.57 6.44
C THR A 46 15.01 10.19 7.06
N VAL A 47 13.77 9.73 7.22
CA VAL A 47 13.45 8.40 7.73
C VAL A 47 13.97 7.33 6.77
N GLN A 48 13.77 7.52 5.46
CA GLN A 48 14.28 6.61 4.45
C GLN A 48 15.81 6.55 4.45
N TYR A 49 16.49 7.68 4.64
CA TYR A 49 17.95 7.67 4.73
C TYR A 49 18.44 6.78 5.89
N ARG A 50 17.72 6.75 7.01
CA ARG A 50 18.05 5.90 8.18
C ARG A 50 17.64 4.43 8.01
N LEU A 51 16.50 4.16 7.38
CA LEU A 51 15.99 2.79 7.18
C LEU A 51 16.60 2.09 5.97
N PHE A 52 16.87 2.82 4.89
CA PHE A 52 17.41 2.29 3.63
C PHE A 52 18.93 2.49 3.50
N SER A 53 19.62 2.90 4.57
CA SER A 53 21.07 2.65 4.69
C SER A 53 21.38 1.20 5.05
N ASP A 54 20.36 0.43 5.43
CA ASP A 54 20.48 -0.98 5.77
C ASP A 54 20.56 -1.86 4.49
N PRO A 55 21.59 -2.72 4.39
CA PRO A 55 21.77 -3.65 3.27
C PRO A 55 20.56 -4.54 2.94
N GLU A 56 19.73 -4.86 3.94
CA GLU A 56 18.51 -5.63 3.75
C GLU A 56 17.55 -4.96 2.75
N TYR A 57 17.47 -3.62 2.79
CA TYR A 57 16.54 -2.85 1.98
C TYR A 57 17.17 -2.31 0.69
N THR A 58 18.50 -2.24 0.59
CA THR A 58 19.23 -1.84 -0.62
C THR A 58 19.55 -3.02 -1.55
N SER A 59 19.61 -4.25 -1.03
CA SER A 59 19.89 -5.45 -1.84
C SER A 59 18.85 -5.64 -2.95
N ARG A 60 19.32 -5.55 -4.20
CA ARG A 60 18.50 -5.69 -5.41
C ARG A 60 18.31 -7.14 -5.87
N LYS A 61 19.19 -8.05 -5.44
CA LYS A 61 19.21 -9.45 -5.91
C LYS A 61 18.66 -10.43 -4.86
N ASP A 62 19.20 -10.43 -3.65
CA ASP A 62 18.82 -11.39 -2.60
C ASP A 62 18.61 -10.74 -1.22
N LYS A 63 17.39 -10.22 -1.02
CA LYS A 63 16.97 -9.65 0.27
C LYS A 63 16.98 -10.68 1.40
N ALA A 64 16.73 -11.96 1.08
CA ALA A 64 16.71 -13.04 2.06
C ALA A 64 18.11 -13.31 2.64
N GLU A 65 19.14 -13.30 1.79
CA GLU A 65 20.53 -13.46 2.22
C GLU A 65 21.04 -12.25 2.99
N ALA A 66 20.72 -11.04 2.52
CA ALA A 66 21.02 -9.80 3.25
C ALA A 66 20.36 -9.79 4.64
N ARG A 67 19.10 -10.22 4.74
CA ARG A 67 18.40 -10.39 6.03
C ARG A 67 19.06 -11.45 6.92
N GLN A 68 19.41 -12.61 6.37
CA GLN A 68 20.07 -13.67 7.14
C GLN A 68 21.43 -13.23 7.68
N SER A 69 22.23 -12.53 6.87
CA SER A 69 23.51 -11.99 7.31
C SER A 69 23.35 -10.95 8.41
N LYS A 70 22.37 -10.04 8.29
CA LYS A 70 22.01 -9.07 9.34
C LYS A 70 21.56 -9.76 10.63
N LEU A 71 20.67 -10.75 10.53
CA LEU A 71 20.22 -11.52 11.70
C LEU A 71 21.38 -12.24 12.37
N ARG A 72 22.31 -12.82 11.60
CA ARG A 72 23.51 -13.47 12.14
C ARG A 72 24.41 -12.47 12.86
N THR A 73 24.64 -11.29 12.29
CA THR A 73 25.41 -10.22 12.97
C THR A 73 24.74 -9.81 14.28
N LEU A 74 23.42 -9.53 14.28
CA LEU A 74 22.68 -9.19 15.50
C LEU A 74 22.71 -10.30 16.55
N GLN A 75 22.63 -11.57 16.13
CA GLN A 75 22.77 -12.72 17.03
C GLN A 75 24.16 -12.77 17.65
N LEU A 76 25.22 -12.56 16.86
CA LEU A 76 26.59 -12.51 17.37
C LEU A 76 26.80 -11.37 18.36
N HIS A 77 26.24 -10.19 18.10
CA HIS A 77 26.31 -9.04 19.03
C HIS A 77 25.62 -9.38 20.34
N TYR A 78 24.41 -9.96 20.26
CA TYR A 78 23.68 -10.38 21.44
C TYR A 78 24.45 -11.42 22.26
N ILE A 79 25.09 -12.39 21.60
CA ILE A 79 25.94 -13.39 22.25
C ILE A 79 27.15 -12.73 22.92
N GLN A 80 27.82 -11.81 22.23
CA GLN A 80 28.99 -11.09 22.75
C GLN A 80 28.66 -10.30 24.02
N GLU A 81 27.54 -9.59 24.02
CA GLU A 81 27.11 -8.71 25.11
C GLU A 81 26.49 -9.45 26.30
N ASN A 82 25.81 -10.57 26.07
CA ASN A 82 24.95 -11.19 27.10
C ASN A 82 25.43 -12.57 27.59
N TYR A 83 26.32 -13.26 26.86
CA TYR A 83 26.69 -14.63 27.22
C TYR A 83 28.00 -14.67 28.03
N SER A 84 28.02 -15.51 29.06
CA SER A 84 29.23 -15.82 29.83
C SER A 84 30.28 -16.53 28.96
N ALA A 85 31.55 -16.43 29.36
CA ALA A 85 32.66 -17.06 28.66
C ALA A 85 32.46 -18.58 28.48
N GLU A 86 31.91 -19.24 29.50
CA GLU A 86 31.59 -20.67 29.48
C GLU A 86 30.51 -21.00 28.44
N LYS A 87 29.44 -20.20 28.38
CA LYS A 87 28.34 -20.40 27.41
C LYS A 87 28.79 -20.13 25.97
N LYS A 88 29.72 -19.19 25.76
CA LYS A 88 30.35 -18.96 24.44
C LYS A 88 31.22 -20.15 24.02
N GLN A 89 31.98 -20.72 24.95
CA GLN A 89 32.81 -21.91 24.71
C GLN A 89 31.97 -23.12 24.31
N MET A 90 30.81 -23.33 24.94
CA MET A 90 29.86 -24.39 24.56
C MET A 90 29.29 -24.22 23.13
N MET A 91 29.27 -22.99 22.61
CA MET A 91 28.84 -22.69 21.23
C MET A 91 30.00 -22.68 20.22
N GLY A 92 31.22 -23.05 20.64
CA GLY A 92 32.41 -23.04 19.78
C GLY A 92 32.98 -21.65 19.49
N LEU A 93 32.61 -20.65 20.29
CA LEU A 93 33.11 -19.27 20.21
C LEU A 93 34.22 -19.03 21.25
N PRO A 94 35.10 -18.05 21.04
CA PRO A 94 36.15 -17.71 22.01
C PRO A 94 35.55 -17.36 23.38
N ALA A 95 36.17 -17.86 24.44
CA ALA A 95 35.73 -17.70 25.83
C ALA A 95 36.05 -16.28 26.36
N THR A 96 35.37 -15.27 25.81
CA THR A 96 35.51 -13.88 26.23
C THR A 96 34.42 -13.49 27.24
N PRO A 97 34.72 -12.64 28.24
CA PRO A 97 33.69 -12.11 29.13
C PRO A 97 32.64 -11.30 28.33
N PRO A 98 31.43 -11.13 28.86
CA PRO A 98 30.43 -10.26 28.24
C PRO A 98 30.97 -8.82 28.19
N SER A 99 31.02 -8.22 27.01
CA SER A 99 31.44 -6.84 26.82
C SER A 99 30.57 -6.18 25.76
N PRO A 100 30.36 -4.85 25.83
CA PRO A 100 29.74 -4.10 24.73
C PRO A 100 30.45 -4.39 23.41
N VAL A 101 29.69 -4.45 22.31
CA VAL A 101 30.29 -4.58 20.99
C VAL A 101 31.03 -3.30 20.63
N ASP A 102 32.32 -3.43 20.29
CA ASP A 102 33.12 -2.31 19.80
C ASP A 102 32.93 -2.14 18.29
N LEU A 103 32.11 -1.16 17.91
CA LEU A 103 31.83 -0.83 16.51
C LEU A 103 33.05 -0.27 15.76
N SER A 104 34.12 0.10 16.46
CA SER A 104 35.35 0.61 15.84
C SER A 104 36.26 -0.50 15.31
N GLU A 105 36.12 -1.72 15.85
CA GLU A 105 36.84 -2.92 15.40
C GLU A 105 36.10 -3.65 14.27
N GLU A 106 34.82 -3.36 14.07
CA GLU A 106 34.04 -3.90 12.97
C GLU A 106 34.41 -3.24 11.64
N THR A 107 34.61 -4.07 10.61
CA THR A 107 34.75 -3.57 9.24
C THR A 107 33.40 -3.02 8.76
N PRO A 108 33.27 -1.71 8.51
CA PRO A 108 32.03 -1.15 8.00
C PRO A 108 31.76 -1.77 6.63
N ARG A 109 30.56 -2.31 6.42
CA ARG A 109 30.14 -2.75 5.08
C ARG A 109 29.76 -1.49 4.30
N PRO A 110 30.55 -1.07 3.29
CA PRO A 110 30.18 0.08 2.49
C PRO A 110 28.88 -0.22 1.75
N ALA A 111 28.02 0.78 1.60
CA ALA A 111 26.94 0.69 0.64
C ALA A 111 27.56 0.69 -0.77
N ASP A 112 27.28 -0.32 -1.58
CA ASP A 112 27.74 -0.45 -2.98
C ASP A 112 27.07 0.58 -3.93
N ASP A 113 26.70 1.74 -3.42
CA ASP A 113 25.95 2.76 -4.14
C ASP A 113 26.91 3.70 -4.90
N ASP A 114 27.17 3.39 -6.17
CA ASP A 114 27.81 4.31 -7.11
C ASP A 114 26.92 5.53 -7.42
N LEU A 115 27.50 6.69 -7.75
CA LEU A 115 26.76 7.92 -8.08
C LEU A 115 25.72 7.70 -9.17
N LYS A 116 26.09 6.94 -10.22
CA LYS A 116 25.18 6.60 -11.31
C LYS A 116 24.03 5.73 -10.81
N SER A 117 24.31 4.79 -9.90
CA SER A 117 23.31 3.91 -9.31
C SER A 117 22.30 4.69 -8.46
N VAL A 118 22.74 5.73 -7.76
CA VAL A 118 21.91 6.61 -6.92
C VAL A 118 21.03 7.50 -7.79
N LEU A 119 21.60 8.16 -8.81
CA LEU A 119 20.85 9.08 -9.69
C LEU A 119 19.82 8.35 -10.54
N LEU A 120 20.15 7.15 -11.03
CA LEU A 120 19.22 6.31 -11.81
C LEU A 120 18.38 5.38 -10.94
N SER A 121 18.48 5.46 -9.61
CA SER A 121 17.64 4.66 -8.72
C SER A 121 16.18 5.11 -8.80
N GLY A 122 15.26 4.17 -8.57
CA GLY A 122 13.84 4.50 -8.38
C GLY A 122 13.60 5.50 -7.23
N ASN A 123 14.50 5.54 -6.24
CA ASN A 123 14.45 6.49 -5.13
C ASN A 123 14.80 7.94 -5.54
N THR A 124 15.29 8.15 -6.76
CA THR A 124 15.55 9.48 -7.34
C THR A 124 14.57 9.77 -8.47
N ILE A 125 14.39 8.80 -9.38
CA ILE A 125 13.52 8.96 -10.55
C ILE A 125 12.06 9.12 -10.13
N ASN A 126 11.55 8.32 -9.19
CA ASN A 126 10.13 8.38 -8.82
C ASN A 126 9.75 9.72 -8.18
N PRO A 127 10.53 10.29 -7.23
CA PRO A 127 10.28 11.64 -6.76
C PRO A 127 10.33 12.70 -7.86
N LEU A 128 11.30 12.64 -8.78
CA LEU A 128 11.39 13.59 -9.89
C LEU A 128 10.16 13.52 -10.80
N ILE A 129 9.74 12.31 -11.19
CA ILE A 129 8.51 12.09 -11.95
C ILE A 129 7.30 12.66 -11.20
N GLY A 130 7.22 12.46 -9.88
CA GLY A 130 6.16 13.05 -9.05
C GLY A 130 6.15 14.57 -9.07
N ILE A 131 7.32 15.20 -8.93
CA ILE A 131 7.47 16.66 -8.96
C ILE A 131 7.08 17.25 -10.32
N PHE A 132 7.65 16.70 -11.41
CA PHE A 132 7.32 17.16 -12.76
C PHE A 132 5.86 16.86 -13.12
N GLY A 133 5.34 15.71 -12.69
CA GLY A 133 3.94 15.34 -12.85
C GLY A 133 2.99 16.30 -12.14
N MET A 134 3.33 16.74 -10.92
CA MET A 134 2.57 17.76 -10.20
C MET A 134 2.57 19.10 -10.95
N ILE A 135 3.72 19.56 -11.43
CA ILE A 135 3.82 20.81 -12.22
C ILE A 135 2.99 20.70 -13.50
N ALA A 136 3.12 19.60 -14.23
CA ALA A 136 2.36 19.34 -15.45
C ALA A 136 0.85 19.31 -15.16
N ALA A 137 0.42 18.60 -14.12
CA ALA A 137 -0.98 18.53 -13.72
C ALA A 137 -1.54 19.91 -13.38
N PHE A 138 -0.78 20.74 -12.64
CA PHE A 138 -1.17 22.11 -12.33
C PHE A 138 -1.35 22.97 -13.59
N ILE A 139 -0.41 22.91 -14.53
CA ILE A 139 -0.48 23.67 -15.79
C ILE A 139 -1.67 23.21 -16.65
N LEU A 140 -1.90 21.90 -16.74
CA LEU A 140 -2.98 21.32 -17.55
C LEU A 140 -4.36 21.64 -16.96
N LEU A 141 -4.53 21.48 -15.65
CA LEU A 141 -5.81 21.70 -14.98
C LEU A 141 -6.23 23.17 -14.90
N ARG A 142 -5.31 24.12 -15.13
CA ARG A 142 -5.65 25.55 -15.27
C ARG A 142 -6.41 25.85 -16.57
N ARG A 143 -6.37 24.97 -17.56
CA ARG A 143 -7.02 25.20 -18.87
C ARG A 143 -8.48 24.74 -18.81
N ASP A 144 -9.42 25.64 -19.05
CA ASP A 144 -10.86 25.32 -19.07
C ASP A 144 -11.19 24.20 -20.07
N LYS A 145 -10.52 24.19 -21.22
CA LYS A 145 -10.65 23.11 -22.22
C LYS A 145 -10.29 21.75 -21.65
N MET A 146 -9.28 21.67 -20.79
CA MET A 146 -8.89 20.42 -20.13
C MET A 146 -9.93 20.00 -19.10
N ILE A 147 -10.42 20.93 -18.28
CA ILE A 147 -11.49 20.63 -17.31
C ILE A 147 -12.74 20.11 -18.04
N ALA A 148 -13.17 20.79 -19.10
CA ALA A 148 -14.30 20.38 -19.92
C ALA A 148 -14.07 19.00 -20.59
N PHE A 149 -12.85 18.75 -21.09
CA PHE A 149 -12.49 17.44 -21.63
C PHE A 149 -12.62 16.33 -20.58
N LEU A 150 -12.11 16.55 -19.35
CA LEU A 150 -12.21 15.58 -18.27
C LEU A 150 -13.67 15.33 -17.87
N GLN A 151 -14.49 16.38 -17.77
CA GLN A 151 -15.92 16.29 -17.44
C GLN A 151 -16.70 15.49 -18.49
N ASN A 152 -16.46 15.75 -19.78
CA ASN A 152 -17.16 15.08 -20.87
C ASN A 152 -16.74 13.63 -21.06
N ASN A 153 -15.51 13.27 -20.67
CA ASN A 153 -14.94 11.94 -20.87
C ASN A 153 -14.78 11.17 -19.55
N GLY A 154 -15.39 11.61 -18.45
CA GLY A 154 -15.16 11.04 -17.11
C GLY A 154 -15.33 9.53 -17.05
N PHE A 155 -16.33 8.97 -17.75
CA PHE A 155 -16.55 7.52 -17.79
C PHE A 155 -15.40 6.77 -18.49
N LEU A 156 -14.96 7.27 -19.64
CA LEU A 156 -13.83 6.71 -20.38
C LEU A 156 -12.56 6.75 -19.53
N ILE A 157 -12.35 7.84 -18.78
CA ILE A 157 -11.22 7.98 -17.87
C ILE A 157 -11.29 6.95 -16.74
N VAL A 158 -12.47 6.68 -16.16
CA VAL A 158 -12.64 5.58 -15.19
C VAL A 158 -12.34 4.23 -15.84
N LEU A 159 -12.70 3.99 -17.10
CA LEU A 159 -12.36 2.73 -17.77
C LEU A 159 -10.85 2.52 -17.93
N LEU A 160 -10.06 3.59 -18.06
CA LEU A 160 -8.59 3.48 -18.10
C LEU A 160 -8.02 2.87 -16.82
N THR A 161 -8.75 2.90 -15.70
CA THR A 161 -8.35 2.25 -14.44
C THR A 161 -8.25 0.74 -14.59
N LEU A 162 -9.06 0.15 -15.49
CA LEU A 162 -9.07 -1.29 -15.71
C LEU A 162 -7.83 -1.77 -16.43
N VAL A 163 -7.20 -0.94 -17.26
CA VAL A 163 -6.02 -1.34 -18.05
C VAL A 163 -4.88 -1.87 -17.17
N PRO A 164 -4.34 -1.10 -16.20
CA PRO A 164 -3.27 -1.61 -15.33
C PRO A 164 -3.75 -2.77 -14.45
N LEU A 165 -5.03 -2.78 -14.06
CA LEU A 165 -5.60 -3.80 -13.20
C LEU A 165 -5.78 -5.15 -13.92
N ILE A 166 -6.23 -5.14 -15.17
CA ILE A 166 -6.36 -6.33 -16.03
C ILE A 166 -4.97 -6.86 -16.39
N ILE A 167 -4.04 -5.98 -16.76
CA ILE A 167 -2.65 -6.38 -17.04
C ILE A 167 -2.08 -7.11 -15.83
N ALA A 168 -2.28 -6.59 -14.62
CA ALA A 168 -1.82 -7.27 -13.42
C ALA A 168 -2.60 -8.54 -13.11
N ALA A 169 -3.90 -8.61 -13.38
CA ALA A 169 -4.67 -9.83 -13.20
C ALA A 169 -4.09 -10.98 -14.04
N ILE A 170 -3.56 -10.67 -15.24
CA ILE A 170 -2.96 -11.65 -16.15
C ILE A 170 -1.49 -11.94 -15.81
N THR A 171 -0.71 -10.91 -15.47
CA THR A 171 0.76 -11.01 -15.37
C THR A 171 1.29 -11.19 -13.95
N SER A 172 0.47 -10.93 -12.93
CA SER A 172 0.96 -10.91 -11.54
C SER A 172 1.02 -12.29 -10.91
N ARG A 173 2.07 -12.53 -10.11
CA ARG A 173 2.08 -13.60 -9.11
C ARG A 173 1.67 -12.98 -7.78
N ALA A 174 0.56 -13.46 -7.22
CA ALA A 174 0.00 -12.98 -5.94
C ALA A 174 -0.37 -11.48 -5.91
N GLY A 175 -0.76 -10.90 -7.06
CA GLY A 175 -1.25 -9.53 -7.16
C GLY A 175 -0.16 -8.45 -7.32
N LYS A 176 1.11 -8.85 -7.52
CA LYS A 176 2.24 -7.94 -7.75
C LYS A 176 2.88 -8.14 -9.12
N VAL A 177 3.21 -7.04 -9.79
CA VAL A 177 4.02 -7.03 -11.01
C VAL A 177 5.41 -6.53 -10.62
N GLY A 178 6.34 -7.46 -10.38
CA GLY A 178 7.61 -7.17 -9.73
C GLY A 178 7.43 -6.70 -8.28
N ASN A 179 8.04 -5.57 -7.92
CA ASN A 179 7.83 -4.89 -6.63
C ASN A 179 6.69 -3.87 -6.66
N MET A 180 6.14 -3.57 -7.84
CA MET A 180 5.09 -2.56 -7.99
C MET A 180 3.73 -3.21 -7.92
N THR A 181 2.81 -2.39 -7.46
CA THR A 181 1.43 -2.75 -7.28
C THR A 181 0.58 -1.97 -8.28
N PRO A 182 -0.26 -2.64 -9.07
CA PRO A 182 -0.92 -2.04 -10.24
C PRO A 182 -1.98 -0.99 -9.89
N TRP A 183 -2.35 -0.87 -8.62
CA TRP A 183 -3.40 0.02 -8.19
C TRP A 183 -2.98 1.48 -8.11
N GLU A 184 -1.69 1.79 -7.91
CA GLU A 184 -1.21 3.18 -7.89
C GLU A 184 -1.53 3.93 -9.20
N PRO A 185 -1.19 3.39 -10.39
CA PRO A 185 -1.59 4.00 -11.65
C PRO A 185 -3.10 3.89 -11.93
N ALA A 186 -3.82 2.95 -11.30
CA ALA A 186 -5.27 2.84 -11.44
C ALA A 186 -6.03 3.90 -10.62
N LYS A 187 -5.51 4.31 -9.47
CA LYS A 187 -6.18 5.27 -8.57
C LYS A 187 -6.36 6.64 -9.22
N VAL A 188 -5.34 7.13 -9.93
CA VAL A 188 -5.36 8.47 -10.53
C VAL A 188 -6.50 8.65 -11.54
N PRO A 189 -6.62 7.82 -12.60
CA PRO A 189 -7.74 7.91 -13.52
C PRO A 189 -9.09 7.64 -12.84
N PHE A 190 -9.13 6.79 -11.81
CA PHE A 190 -10.37 6.52 -11.07
C PHE A 190 -10.87 7.79 -10.38
N LEU A 191 -10.02 8.46 -9.62
CA LEU A 191 -10.38 9.67 -8.89
C LEU A 191 -10.75 10.82 -9.83
N ILE A 192 -9.98 10.99 -10.91
CA ILE A 192 -10.25 12.04 -11.91
C ILE A 192 -11.59 11.78 -12.61
N GLY A 193 -11.80 10.57 -13.12
CA GLY A 193 -13.03 10.22 -13.83
C GLY A 193 -14.26 10.26 -12.92
N PHE A 194 -14.12 9.79 -11.68
CA PHE A 194 -15.19 9.85 -10.70
C PHE A 194 -15.53 11.30 -10.32
N ALA A 195 -14.54 12.14 -10.04
CA ALA A 195 -14.74 13.56 -9.73
C ALA A 195 -15.38 14.32 -10.90
N ALA A 196 -14.95 14.02 -12.13
CA ALA A 196 -15.51 14.58 -13.36
C ALA A 196 -17.03 14.32 -13.45
N ILE A 197 -17.46 13.07 -13.29
CA ILE A 197 -18.88 12.70 -13.38
C ILE A 197 -19.67 13.21 -12.19
N LEU A 198 -19.10 13.14 -10.99
CA LEU A 198 -19.72 13.68 -9.80
C LEU A 198 -20.00 15.17 -9.98
N SER A 199 -19.09 15.93 -10.60
CA SER A 199 -19.30 17.37 -10.87
C SER A 199 -20.49 17.64 -11.80
N VAL A 200 -20.76 16.73 -12.75
CA VAL A 200 -21.90 16.83 -13.66
C VAL A 200 -23.20 16.39 -12.97
N LEU A 201 -23.18 15.26 -12.27
CA LEU A 201 -24.37 14.67 -11.66
C LEU A 201 -24.76 15.31 -10.32
N TYR A 202 -23.86 16.07 -9.68
CA TYR A 202 -24.08 16.69 -8.37
C TYR A 202 -25.39 17.48 -8.29
N ARG A 203 -25.69 18.29 -9.31
CA ARG A 203 -26.92 19.10 -9.35
C ARG A 203 -28.18 18.24 -9.43
N ASN A 204 -28.09 17.08 -10.09
CA ASN A 204 -29.21 16.14 -10.23
C ASN A 204 -29.37 15.29 -8.96
N LEU A 205 -28.27 14.84 -8.36
CA LEU A 205 -28.27 14.11 -7.09
C LEU A 205 -28.84 14.94 -5.94
N ALA A 206 -28.68 16.27 -5.98
CA ALA A 206 -29.28 17.17 -5.00
C ALA A 206 -30.81 17.29 -5.13
N ARG A 207 -31.36 17.12 -6.34
CA ARG A 207 -32.79 17.26 -6.63
C ARG A 207 -33.49 15.91 -6.48
N THR A 208 -33.97 15.63 -5.27
CA THR A 208 -34.61 14.33 -4.96
C THR A 208 -36.07 14.47 -4.52
N TYR A 209 -36.93 13.66 -5.15
CA TYR A 209 -38.28 13.37 -4.68
C TYR A 209 -38.14 12.27 -3.61
N TRP A 210 -38.63 12.49 -2.39
CA TRP A 210 -38.53 11.55 -1.26
C TRP A 210 -37.15 11.28 -0.67
N GLY A 211 -36.14 12.07 -1.05
CA GLY A 211 -34.78 11.82 -0.55
C GLY A 211 -34.13 10.60 -1.19
N ILE A 212 -34.61 10.10 -2.33
CA ILE A 212 -33.91 9.09 -3.14
C ILE A 212 -33.55 9.72 -4.49
N PRO A 213 -32.29 9.65 -4.95
CA PRO A 213 -31.92 10.20 -6.26
C PRO A 213 -32.47 9.34 -7.38
N ARG A 214 -32.74 9.94 -8.54
CA ARG A 214 -33.30 9.21 -9.69
C ARG A 214 -32.31 8.12 -10.13
N ALA A 215 -32.81 6.94 -10.48
CA ALA A 215 -31.97 5.81 -10.88
C ALA A 215 -30.98 6.17 -12.00
N LYS A 216 -31.40 6.97 -12.99
CA LYS A 216 -30.53 7.45 -14.08
C LYS A 216 -29.28 8.22 -13.61
N ASP A 217 -29.36 8.88 -12.46
CA ASP A 217 -28.26 9.66 -11.90
C ASP A 217 -27.41 8.81 -10.92
N VAL A 218 -27.96 7.73 -10.35
CA VAL A 218 -27.28 6.84 -9.39
C VAL A 218 -26.58 5.67 -10.07
N VAL A 219 -27.20 5.06 -11.07
CA VAL A 219 -26.70 3.85 -11.74
C VAL A 219 -25.29 4.06 -12.30
N PRO A 220 -24.96 5.14 -13.04
CA PRO A 220 -23.61 5.35 -13.53
C PRO A 220 -22.56 5.42 -12.40
N LEU A 221 -22.90 6.05 -11.27
CA LEU A 221 -22.01 6.18 -10.12
C LEU A 221 -21.75 4.83 -9.44
N VAL A 222 -22.81 4.03 -9.25
CA VAL A 222 -22.70 2.70 -8.64
C VAL A 222 -21.90 1.77 -9.55
N VAL A 223 -22.20 1.75 -10.85
CA VAL A 223 -21.45 0.92 -11.82
C VAL A 223 -19.96 1.26 -11.77
N MET A 224 -19.62 2.55 -11.78
CA MET A 224 -18.22 2.97 -11.72
C MET A 224 -17.55 2.70 -10.38
N ALA A 225 -18.30 2.78 -9.28
CA ALA A 225 -17.79 2.41 -7.98
C ALA A 225 -17.44 0.93 -7.92
N VAL A 226 -18.30 0.06 -8.46
CA VAL A 226 -18.15 -1.40 -8.43
C VAL A 226 -17.10 -1.89 -9.42
N LEU A 227 -16.88 -1.17 -10.53
CA LEU A 227 -16.04 -1.61 -11.65
C LEU A 227 -14.58 -1.95 -11.26
N PRO A 228 -13.88 -1.19 -10.39
CA PRO A 228 -12.56 -1.58 -9.87
C PRO A 228 -12.58 -2.81 -8.94
N PHE A 229 -13.71 -3.17 -8.34
CA PHE A 229 -13.76 -4.33 -7.43
C PHE A 229 -13.53 -5.64 -8.16
N VAL A 230 -14.01 -5.77 -9.40
CA VAL A 230 -13.84 -6.99 -10.21
C VAL A 230 -12.36 -7.40 -10.29
N PRO A 231 -11.44 -6.56 -10.79
CA PRO A 231 -10.04 -6.93 -10.79
C PRO A 231 -9.42 -7.01 -9.39
N PHE A 232 -9.89 -6.26 -8.38
CA PHE A 232 -9.39 -6.45 -7.01
C PHE A 232 -9.75 -7.83 -6.43
N PHE A 233 -10.91 -8.38 -6.78
CA PHE A 233 -11.29 -9.74 -6.39
C PHE A 233 -10.36 -10.77 -7.05
N VAL A 234 -10.07 -10.59 -8.34
CA VAL A 234 -9.13 -11.44 -9.08
C VAL A 234 -7.71 -11.35 -8.48
N LEU A 235 -7.26 -10.13 -8.13
CA LEU A 235 -5.95 -9.88 -7.52
C LEU A 235 -5.88 -10.28 -6.04
N LYS A 236 -7.01 -10.66 -5.43
CA LYS A 236 -7.15 -10.96 -4.00
C LYS A 236 -6.64 -9.81 -3.11
N ASP A 237 -6.90 -8.56 -3.50
CA ASP A 237 -6.40 -7.36 -2.82
C ASP A 237 -7.48 -6.53 -2.13
N PHE A 238 -7.85 -6.99 -0.94
CA PHE A 238 -8.90 -6.39 -0.12
C PHE A 238 -8.51 -5.05 0.52
N GLY A 239 -7.22 -4.82 0.76
CA GLY A 239 -6.77 -3.55 1.33
C GLY A 239 -7.13 -2.38 0.41
N GLN A 240 -6.95 -2.58 -0.89
CA GLN A 240 -7.34 -1.57 -1.88
C GLN A 240 -8.86 -1.47 -2.04
N MET A 241 -9.60 -2.58 -1.95
CA MET A 241 -11.07 -2.52 -1.94
C MET A 241 -11.59 -1.61 -0.83
N MET A 242 -11.05 -1.72 0.39
CA MET A 242 -11.44 -0.84 1.50
C MET A 242 -11.11 0.63 1.21
N VAL A 243 -9.91 0.91 0.68
CA VAL A 243 -9.50 2.28 0.32
C VAL A 243 -10.43 2.88 -0.74
N PHE A 244 -10.72 2.16 -1.83
CA PHE A 244 -11.62 2.64 -2.87
C PHE A 244 -13.07 2.80 -2.37
N SER A 245 -13.54 1.88 -1.53
CA SER A 245 -14.87 1.97 -0.88
C SER A 245 -14.97 3.22 0.00
N ALA A 246 -13.94 3.47 0.82
CA ALA A 246 -13.89 4.62 1.71
C ALA A 246 -13.88 5.93 0.91
N VAL A 247 -13.06 6.02 -0.14
CA VAL A 247 -13.03 7.20 -1.01
C VAL A 247 -14.38 7.42 -1.70
N TYR A 248 -15.01 6.36 -2.20
CA TYR A 248 -16.36 6.46 -2.78
C TYR A 248 -17.37 6.99 -1.76
N ALA A 249 -17.39 6.43 -0.55
CA ALA A 249 -18.25 6.88 0.53
C ALA A 249 -17.99 8.36 0.87
N THR A 250 -16.73 8.77 0.99
CA THR A 250 -16.35 10.17 1.27
C THR A 250 -16.81 11.11 0.16
N LEU A 251 -16.54 10.79 -1.11
CA LEU A 251 -16.93 11.63 -2.23
C LEU A 251 -18.45 11.74 -2.35
N TYR A 252 -19.18 10.65 -2.11
CA TYR A 252 -20.63 10.67 -2.06
C TYR A 252 -21.16 11.52 -0.90
N LEU A 253 -20.57 11.40 0.30
CA LEU A 253 -20.93 12.21 1.47
C LEU A 253 -20.73 13.71 1.24
N VAL A 254 -19.67 14.07 0.53
CA VAL A 254 -19.40 15.45 0.12
C VAL A 254 -20.44 15.92 -0.91
N ALA A 255 -20.78 15.07 -1.87
CA ALA A 255 -21.74 15.39 -2.92
C ALA A 255 -23.20 15.47 -2.43
N VAL A 256 -23.58 14.63 -1.50
CA VAL A 256 -24.97 14.52 -1.05
C VAL A 256 -25.14 15.23 0.29
N ARG A 257 -25.92 16.31 0.32
CA ARG A 257 -26.12 17.13 1.54
C ARG A 257 -27.29 16.70 2.41
N ARG A 258 -28.22 15.86 1.91
CA ARG A 258 -29.41 15.44 2.67
C ARG A 258 -29.08 14.35 3.69
N PHE A 259 -29.52 14.55 4.93
CA PHE A 259 -29.23 13.66 6.06
C PHE A 259 -29.72 12.22 5.83
N SER A 260 -30.95 12.02 5.36
CA SER A 260 -31.51 10.67 5.14
C SER A 260 -30.72 9.86 4.11
N GLN A 261 -30.20 10.50 3.06
CA GLN A 261 -29.38 9.85 2.05
C GLN A 261 -27.99 9.47 2.57
N ARG A 262 -27.40 10.36 3.38
CA ARG A 262 -26.14 10.07 4.08
C ARG A 262 -26.33 8.89 5.02
N PHE A 263 -27.42 8.85 5.78
CA PHE A 263 -27.70 7.77 6.72
C PHE A 263 -27.87 6.42 6.02
N VAL A 264 -28.65 6.36 4.94
CA VAL A 264 -28.85 5.11 4.18
C VAL A 264 -27.55 4.62 3.55
N LEU A 265 -26.74 5.50 2.97
CA LEU A 265 -25.48 5.10 2.34
C LEU A 265 -24.40 4.74 3.36
N VAL A 266 -24.22 5.55 4.41
CA VAL A 266 -23.25 5.23 5.48
C VAL A 266 -23.68 3.96 6.21
N GLY A 267 -24.98 3.82 6.50
CA GLY A 267 -25.54 2.61 7.10
C GLY A 267 -25.30 1.38 6.21
N SER A 268 -25.52 1.47 4.90
CA SER A 268 -25.28 0.33 4.00
C SER A 268 -23.79 -0.01 3.83
N VAL A 269 -22.91 0.98 3.78
CA VAL A 269 -21.45 0.76 3.74
C VAL A 269 -20.96 0.16 5.06
N LEU A 270 -21.38 0.69 6.21
CA LEU A 270 -21.04 0.14 7.51
C LEU A 270 -21.56 -1.29 7.68
N LEU A 271 -22.78 -1.56 7.20
CA LEU A 271 -23.35 -2.90 7.20
C LEU A 271 -22.53 -3.86 6.32
N ALA A 272 -22.16 -3.45 5.10
CA ALA A 272 -21.32 -4.25 4.21
C ALA A 272 -19.94 -4.53 4.84
N VAL A 273 -19.30 -3.53 5.44
CA VAL A 273 -18.03 -3.70 6.16
C VAL A 273 -18.20 -4.63 7.35
N ALA A 274 -19.27 -4.49 8.14
CA ALA A 274 -19.56 -5.37 9.27
C ALA A 274 -19.76 -6.81 8.82
N ILE A 275 -20.52 -7.06 7.74
CA ILE A 275 -20.72 -8.39 7.16
C ILE A 275 -19.37 -8.99 6.71
N LEU A 276 -18.51 -8.20 6.05
CA LEU A 276 -17.19 -8.66 5.61
C LEU A 276 -16.25 -8.98 6.78
N VAL A 277 -16.21 -8.12 7.79
CA VAL A 277 -15.39 -8.32 9.00
C VAL A 277 -15.87 -9.56 9.75
N VAL A 278 -17.17 -9.68 10.00
CA VAL A 278 -17.76 -10.85 10.65
C VAL A 278 -17.47 -12.12 9.86
N GLY A 279 -17.63 -12.09 8.54
CA GLY A 279 -17.33 -13.20 7.63
C GLY A 279 -15.87 -13.65 7.67
N ALA A 280 -14.94 -12.72 7.89
CA ALA A 280 -13.50 -12.99 7.91
C ALA A 280 -12.95 -13.45 9.28
N LEU A 281 -13.75 -13.40 10.34
CA LEU A 281 -13.31 -13.81 11.68
C LEU A 281 -12.93 -15.32 11.75
N PRO A 282 -11.98 -15.68 12.63
CA PRO A 282 -11.68 -17.07 12.94
C PRO A 282 -12.93 -17.81 13.46
N PRO A 283 -13.13 -19.10 13.12
CA PRO A 283 -14.28 -19.88 13.60
C PRO A 283 -14.40 -19.84 15.13
N LYS A 284 -13.26 -19.99 15.83
CA LYS A 284 -13.16 -19.92 17.30
C LYS A 284 -13.72 -18.63 17.90
N THR A 285 -13.63 -17.51 17.16
CA THR A 285 -14.17 -16.22 17.60
C THR A 285 -15.64 -16.08 17.24
N GLN A 286 -16.06 -16.62 16.10
CA GLN A 286 -17.45 -16.60 15.65
C GLN A 286 -18.35 -17.48 16.52
N GLU A 287 -17.84 -18.63 16.97
CA GLU A 287 -18.55 -19.60 17.82
C GLU A 287 -18.95 -19.03 19.20
N LYS A 288 -18.33 -17.93 19.64
CA LYS A 288 -18.69 -17.23 20.88
C LYS A 288 -20.00 -16.46 20.79
N ILE A 289 -20.52 -16.23 19.59
CA ILE A 289 -21.77 -15.48 19.35
C ILE A 289 -22.77 -16.42 18.65
N PRO A 290 -23.96 -16.67 19.24
CA PRO A 290 -25.00 -17.49 18.62
C PRO A 290 -25.37 -16.97 17.23
N LEU A 291 -25.59 -17.88 16.26
CA LEU A 291 -25.99 -17.60 14.86
C LEU A 291 -24.96 -16.88 13.98
N LEU A 292 -23.90 -16.31 14.55
CA LEU A 292 -22.85 -15.63 13.80
C LEU A 292 -22.13 -16.55 12.80
N PRO A 293 -21.78 -17.82 13.14
CA PRO A 293 -21.15 -18.73 12.19
C PRO A 293 -22.04 -19.02 10.97
N THR A 294 -23.35 -19.17 11.20
CA THR A 294 -24.34 -19.46 10.15
C THR A 294 -24.50 -18.29 9.19
N LEU A 295 -24.51 -17.06 9.71
CA LEU A 295 -24.58 -15.83 8.90
C LEU A 295 -23.26 -15.53 8.19
N ALA A 296 -22.13 -15.90 8.78
CA ALA A 296 -20.79 -15.67 8.24
C ALA A 296 -20.37 -16.70 7.18
N ALA A 297 -20.88 -17.94 7.23
CA ALA A 297 -20.53 -19.03 6.34
C ALA A 297 -20.60 -18.70 4.83
N PRO A 298 -21.70 -18.13 4.29
CA PRO A 298 -21.78 -17.79 2.86
C PRO A 298 -20.76 -16.71 2.46
N VAL A 299 -20.49 -15.76 3.36
CA VAL A 299 -19.49 -14.70 3.13
C VAL A 299 -18.09 -15.31 3.12
N LYS A 300 -17.79 -16.20 4.06
CA LYS A 300 -16.49 -16.87 4.21
C LYS A 300 -16.10 -17.71 3.00
N LEU A 301 -17.07 -18.33 2.32
CA LEU A 301 -16.85 -19.08 1.09
C LEU A 301 -16.45 -18.19 -0.09
N ILE A 302 -16.93 -16.96 -0.12
CA ILE A 302 -16.66 -15.99 -1.20
C ILE A 302 -15.37 -15.19 -0.91
N LEU A 303 -15.00 -15.06 0.37
CA LEU A 303 -13.82 -14.31 0.79
C LEU A 303 -12.51 -14.99 0.32
N PRO A 304 -11.64 -14.27 -0.42
CA PRO A 304 -10.32 -14.76 -0.78
C PRO A 304 -9.49 -15.24 0.42
N ASN A 305 -8.78 -16.37 0.25
CA ASN A 305 -7.86 -16.97 1.23
C ASN A 305 -6.92 -15.96 1.93
N ARG A 306 -6.41 -14.97 1.19
CA ARG A 306 -5.52 -13.93 1.72
C ARG A 306 -6.20 -13.04 2.76
N ILE A 307 -7.51 -12.84 2.69
CA ILE A 307 -8.27 -12.08 3.70
C ILE A 307 -8.29 -12.88 5.00
N GLN A 308 -8.62 -14.17 4.91
CA GLN A 308 -8.62 -15.07 6.06
C GLN A 308 -7.24 -15.12 6.71
N GLN A 309 -6.18 -15.19 5.91
CA GLN A 309 -4.79 -15.09 6.39
C GLN A 309 -4.49 -13.75 7.10
N ARG A 310 -4.92 -12.61 6.55
CA ARG A 310 -4.66 -11.30 7.19
C ARG A 310 -5.43 -11.12 8.50
N PHE A 311 -6.67 -11.59 8.56
CA PHE A 311 -7.45 -11.58 9.80
C PHE A 311 -6.86 -12.54 10.84
N HIS A 312 -6.38 -13.72 10.42
CA HIS A 312 -5.61 -14.62 11.28
C HIS A 312 -4.35 -13.92 11.82
N LEU A 313 -3.54 -13.32 10.96
CA LEU A 313 -2.33 -12.60 11.38
C LEU A 313 -2.63 -11.38 12.28
N TRP A 314 -3.80 -10.77 12.13
CA TRP A 314 -4.19 -9.62 12.93
C TRP A 314 -4.66 -10.00 14.33
N LEU A 315 -5.36 -11.14 14.46
CA LEU A 315 -5.95 -11.59 15.72
C LEU A 315 -5.04 -12.58 16.47
N ASP A 316 -4.42 -13.50 15.72
CA ASP A 316 -3.64 -14.64 16.21
C ASP A 316 -2.19 -14.58 15.66
N GLY A 317 -1.65 -13.38 15.40
CA GLY A 317 -0.40 -13.15 14.67
C GLY A 317 0.88 -13.78 15.24
N PHE A 318 0.82 -14.33 16.46
CA PHE A 318 1.92 -15.04 17.09
C PHE A 318 1.87 -16.55 16.86
N ASP A 319 0.72 -17.09 16.46
CA ASP A 319 0.50 -18.52 16.27
C ASP A 319 0.28 -18.84 14.77
N PRO A 320 1.08 -19.76 14.19
CA PRO A 320 0.85 -20.20 12.83
C PRO A 320 -0.50 -20.91 12.70
N PRO A 321 -1.19 -20.81 11.56
CA PRO A 321 -2.41 -21.56 11.32
C PRO A 321 -2.11 -23.06 11.31
N THR A 322 -3.07 -23.88 11.71
CA THR A 322 -2.92 -25.34 11.61
C THR A 322 -2.68 -25.77 10.15
N PRO A 323 -1.81 -26.76 9.87
CA PRO A 323 -1.50 -27.20 8.50
C PRO A 323 -2.73 -27.59 7.67
N GLU A 324 -3.77 -28.12 8.31
CA GLU A 324 -5.03 -28.52 7.66
C GLU A 324 -5.96 -27.36 7.30
N THR A 325 -5.58 -26.12 7.61
CA THR A 325 -6.41 -24.96 7.31
C THR A 325 -6.51 -24.78 5.80
N SER A 326 -7.74 -24.81 5.27
CA SER A 326 -8.02 -24.89 3.82
C SER A 326 -7.35 -23.80 2.97
N TRP A 327 -7.18 -22.59 3.53
CA TRP A 327 -6.53 -21.48 2.84
C TRP A 327 -5.01 -21.41 3.03
N TRP A 328 -4.44 -22.19 3.96
CA TRP A 328 -3.00 -22.21 4.32
C TRP A 328 -2.29 -23.44 3.76
N LYS A 329 -2.99 -24.57 3.69
CA LYS A 329 -2.45 -25.90 3.38
C LYS A 329 -1.57 -25.92 2.13
N GLN A 330 -2.05 -25.34 1.03
CA GLN A 330 -1.31 -25.32 -0.23
C GLN A 330 0.03 -24.56 -0.13
N ASP A 331 0.03 -23.39 0.53
CA ASP A 331 1.24 -22.58 0.71
C ASP A 331 2.23 -23.28 1.66
N TYR A 332 1.71 -23.93 2.71
CA TYR A 332 2.48 -24.73 3.66
C TYR A 332 3.17 -25.92 2.97
N ASP A 333 2.42 -26.69 2.18
CA ASP A 333 2.93 -27.86 1.47
C ASP A 333 3.99 -27.47 0.43
N GLU A 334 3.79 -26.37 -0.30
CA GLU A 334 4.76 -25.86 -1.27
C GLU A 334 6.04 -25.37 -0.58
N TYR A 335 5.91 -24.67 0.55
CA TYR A 335 7.05 -24.23 1.35
C TYR A 335 7.84 -25.44 1.87
N TYR A 336 7.15 -26.43 2.45
CA TYR A 336 7.77 -27.63 2.99
C TYR A 336 8.50 -28.42 1.89
N LYS A 337 7.87 -28.57 0.72
CA LYS A 337 8.49 -29.21 -0.45
C LYS A 337 9.80 -28.52 -0.86
N ARG A 338 9.81 -27.18 -0.95
CA ARG A 338 11.03 -26.41 -1.26
C ARG A 338 12.10 -26.52 -0.18
N LEU A 339 11.70 -26.64 1.09
CA LEU A 339 12.62 -26.81 2.20
C LEU A 339 13.33 -28.17 2.11
N VAL A 340 12.56 -29.23 1.82
CA VAL A 340 13.08 -30.60 1.60
C VAL A 340 14.03 -30.64 0.39
N GLU A 341 13.69 -29.98 -0.71
CA GLU A 341 14.54 -29.88 -1.91
C GLU A 341 15.86 -29.12 -1.65
N ARG A 342 15.84 -28.09 -0.79
CA ARG A 342 17.03 -27.27 -0.47
C ARG A 342 17.89 -27.84 0.64
N THR A 343 17.35 -28.72 1.49
CA THR A 343 18.08 -29.24 2.65
C THR A 343 17.68 -30.70 2.89
N PRO A 344 18.28 -31.66 2.14
CA PRO A 344 17.93 -33.07 2.25
C PRO A 344 18.32 -33.72 3.60
N ILE A 345 18.87 -32.96 4.54
CA ILE A 345 19.49 -33.46 5.78
C ILE A 345 18.44 -33.74 6.89
N PHE A 346 17.20 -33.25 6.76
CA PHE A 346 16.15 -33.48 7.78
C PHE A 346 15.25 -34.71 7.51
N LEU A 347 15.61 -35.54 6.54
CA LEU A 347 15.01 -36.86 6.34
C LEU A 347 15.93 -37.94 6.93
N LYS A 348 16.03 -37.97 8.26
CA LYS A 348 16.40 -39.18 9.02
C LYS A 348 15.75 -39.16 10.39
#